data_AF-A0A7C7A237-F1
#
_entry.id   AF-A0A7C7A237-F1
#
_cell.length_a   1.000
_cell.length_b   1.000
_cell.length_c   1.000
_cell.angle_alpha   90.00
_cell.angle_beta   90.00
_cell.angle_gamma   90.00
#
_symmetry.space_group_name_H-M   'P 1'
#
loop_
_entity.id
_entity.type
_entity.pdbx_description
1 polymer ?
#
loop_
_entity_poly.entity_id
_entity_poly.type
_entity_poly.pdbx_seq_one_letter_code
_entity_poly.pdbx_strand_id
1 'polypeptide(L)'
;MVFKDGGRFAFLLLIFLVAVLLYCHKKVKAGFRPQIREIPAFKGIEEAVGRAAEMGRPIHFTPGSDAFNAQTAGMTLAGVICLAHIASLCARYDVRLLVSNRRPEVQPVTEEVVKQAFLTEGKSGAYRPTDIRFFSDDQFAYASGVVGVISGENTAANIMLGGFYAESLM
;
A
#
# COMPACT_ATOMS: atom_id res chain seq x y z
N MET A 1 -37.27 -0.37 -33.48
CA MET A 1 -36.48 -0.82 -32.31
C MET A 1 -35.24 -1.53 -32.84
N VAL A 2 -34.23 -0.74 -33.24
CA VAL A 2 -33.05 -1.21 -33.99
C VAL A 2 -31.96 -1.58 -33.00
N PHE A 3 -31.87 -2.86 -32.65
CA PHE A 3 -30.61 -3.39 -32.13
C PHE A 3 -29.61 -3.41 -33.30
N LYS A 4 -28.77 -2.37 -33.41
CA LYS A 4 -27.52 -2.47 -34.19
C LYS A 4 -26.71 -3.62 -33.60
N ASP A 5 -26.13 -4.47 -34.43
CA ASP A 5 -25.58 -5.79 -34.07
C ASP A 5 -24.65 -5.83 -32.84
N GLY A 6 -24.01 -4.72 -32.48
CA GLY A 6 -23.23 -4.58 -31.25
C GLY A 6 -24.04 -4.66 -29.94
N GLY A 7 -25.32 -4.27 -29.93
CA GLY A 7 -26.13 -4.25 -28.70
C GLY A 7 -26.57 -5.64 -28.24
N ARG A 8 -26.90 -6.54 -29.20
CA ARG A 8 -27.21 -7.95 -28.91
C ARG A 8 -25.98 -8.69 -28.43
N PHE A 9 -24.85 -8.45 -29.09
CA PHE A 9 -23.57 -9.02 -28.66
C PHE A 9 -23.17 -8.57 -27.26
N ALA A 10 -23.24 -7.27 -26.96
CA ALA A 10 -22.95 -6.73 -25.64
C ALA A 10 -23.86 -7.31 -24.54
N PHE A 11 -25.16 -7.49 -24.85
CA PHE A 11 -26.10 -8.09 -23.91
C PHE A 11 -25.82 -9.58 -23.65
N LEU A 12 -25.48 -10.35 -24.69
CA LEU A 12 -25.06 -11.75 -24.54
C LEU A 12 -23.75 -11.87 -23.75
N LEU A 13 -22.78 -10.98 -24.02
CA LEU A 13 -21.53 -10.91 -23.27
C LEU A 13 -21.78 -10.61 -21.79
N LEU A 14 -22.70 -9.68 -21.48
CA LEU A 14 -23.09 -9.36 -20.11
C LEU A 14 -23.71 -10.57 -19.41
N ILE A 15 -24.67 -11.26 -20.04
CA ILE A 15 -25.29 -12.47 -19.49
C ILE A 15 -24.23 -13.55 -19.23
N PHE A 16 -23.32 -13.75 -20.19
CA PHE A 16 -22.22 -14.70 -20.04
C PHE A 16 -21.33 -14.36 -18.85
N LEU A 17 -20.93 -13.09 -18.70
CA LEU A 17 -20.08 -12.64 -17.61
C LEU A 17 -20.76 -12.79 -16.25
N VAL A 18 -22.05 -12.47 -16.16
CA VAL A 18 -22.87 -12.71 -14.96
C VAL A 18 -22.97 -14.21 -14.64
N ALA A 19 -23.19 -15.05 -15.64
CA ALA A 19 -23.26 -16.51 -15.45
C ALA A 19 -21.92 -17.09 -14.95
N VAL A 20 -20.79 -16.62 -15.49
CA VAL A 20 -19.45 -16.99 -15.01
C VAL A 20 -19.23 -16.55 -13.56
N LEU A 21 -19.60 -15.32 -13.20
CA LEU A 21 -19.49 -14.83 -11.82
C LEU A 21 -20.35 -15.66 -10.85
N LEU A 22 -21.60 -15.97 -11.21
CA LEU A 22 -22.48 -16.81 -10.40
C LEU A 22 -21.95 -18.25 -10.26
N TYR A 23 -21.37 -18.81 -11.31
CA TYR A 23 -20.72 -20.12 -11.27
C TYR A 23 -19.51 -20.11 -10.34
N CYS A 24 -18.59 -19.14 -10.49
CA CYS A 24 -17.45 -18.98 -9.60
C CYS A 24 -17.88 -18.82 -8.13
N HIS A 25 -18.89 -17.99 -7.87
CA HIS A 25 -19.44 -17.78 -6.53
C HIS A 25 -20.02 -19.07 -5.92
N LYS A 26 -20.81 -19.82 -6.69
CA LYS A 26 -21.35 -21.11 -6.26
C LYS A 26 -20.23 -22.11 -5.98
N LYS A 27 -19.20 -22.16 -6.83
CA LYS A 27 -18.05 -23.04 -6.68
C LYS A 27 -17.29 -22.73 -5.38
N VAL A 28 -17.02 -21.45 -5.11
CA VAL A 28 -16.37 -21.00 -3.86
C VAL A 28 -17.24 -21.32 -2.63
N LYS A 29 -18.55 -21.05 -2.69
CA LYS A 29 -19.49 -21.42 -1.61
C LYS A 29 -19.56 -22.93 -1.37
N ALA A 30 -19.40 -23.74 -2.41
CA ALA A 30 -19.36 -25.20 -2.31
C ALA A 30 -18.04 -25.74 -1.72
N GLY A 31 -17.14 -24.87 -1.27
CA GLY A 31 -15.89 -25.23 -0.60
C GLY A 31 -14.66 -25.25 -1.51
N PHE A 32 -14.79 -24.86 -2.78
CA PHE A 32 -13.61 -24.66 -3.62
C PHE A 32 -12.80 -23.48 -3.10
N ARG A 33 -11.60 -23.77 -2.60
CA ARG A 33 -10.63 -22.78 -2.19
C ARG A 33 -9.57 -22.66 -3.30
N PRO A 34 -9.49 -21.54 -4.02
CA PRO A 34 -8.39 -21.34 -4.95
C PRO A 34 -7.07 -21.38 -4.17
N GLN A 35 -6.07 -22.08 -4.69
CA GLN A 35 -4.72 -21.99 -4.15
C GLN A 35 -4.16 -20.63 -4.53
N ILE A 36 -4.14 -19.70 -3.57
CA ILE A 36 -3.51 -18.40 -3.74
C ILE A 36 -2.02 -18.60 -3.52
N ARG A 37 -1.22 -18.33 -4.55
CA ARG A 37 0.23 -18.37 -4.45
C ARG A 37 0.69 -17.29 -3.48
N GLU A 38 1.51 -17.66 -2.50
CA GLU A 38 2.17 -16.69 -1.64
C GLU A 38 3.08 -15.77 -2.47
N ILE A 39 3.05 -14.48 -2.14
CA ILE A 39 3.91 -13.48 -2.77
C ILE A 39 5.12 -13.28 -1.85
N PRO A 40 6.34 -13.70 -2.25
CA PRO A 40 7.51 -13.67 -1.37
C PRO A 40 7.80 -12.30 -0.76
N ALA A 41 7.46 -11.21 -1.47
CA ALA A 41 7.63 -9.85 -0.99
C ALA A 41 6.90 -9.58 0.34
N PHE A 42 5.69 -10.14 0.55
CA PHE A 42 4.95 -9.94 1.81
C PHE A 42 5.62 -10.63 3.00
N LYS A 43 6.15 -11.85 2.80
CA LYS A 43 6.97 -12.50 3.83
C LYS A 43 8.23 -11.69 4.14
N GLY A 44 8.87 -11.14 3.11
CA GLY A 44 10.03 -10.27 3.27
C GLY A 44 9.75 -9.00 4.10
N ILE A 45 8.52 -8.47 4.04
CA ILE A 45 8.09 -7.33 4.88
C ILE A 45 8.05 -7.75 6.35
N GLU A 46 7.47 -8.91 6.67
CA GLU A 46 7.43 -9.40 8.06
C GLU A 46 8.83 -9.62 8.63
N GLU A 47 9.72 -10.23 7.85
CA GLU A 47 11.12 -10.42 8.22
C GLU A 47 11.86 -9.08 8.39
N ALA A 48 11.60 -8.09 7.52
CA ALA A 48 12.19 -6.77 7.62
C ALA A 48 11.75 -6.06 8.92
N VAL A 49 10.47 -6.16 9.29
CA VAL A 49 9.93 -5.64 10.55
C VAL A 49 10.54 -6.34 11.75
N GLY A 50 10.63 -7.67 11.72
CA GLY A 50 11.29 -8.44 12.79
C GLY A 50 12.75 -8.04 12.99
N ARG A 51 13.53 -7.94 11.91
CA ARG A 51 14.92 -7.48 11.97
C ARG A 51 15.04 -6.03 12.45
N ALA A 52 14.14 -5.16 12.04
CA ALA A 52 14.13 -3.77 12.51
C ALA A 52 13.87 -3.67 14.02
N ALA A 53 12.98 -4.52 14.55
CA ALA A 53 12.74 -4.66 15.98
C ALA A 53 13.99 -5.15 16.72
N GLU A 54 14.66 -6.19 16.21
CA GLU A 54 15.92 -6.71 16.78
C GLU A 54 17.04 -5.66 16.80
N MET A 55 17.12 -4.83 15.75
CA MET A 55 18.12 -3.77 15.65
C MET A 55 17.76 -2.50 16.44
N GLY A 56 16.52 -2.36 16.91
CA GLY A 56 16.02 -1.11 17.51
C GLY A 56 16.04 0.07 16.53
N ARG A 57 15.90 -0.19 15.22
CA ARG A 57 16.00 0.80 14.14
C ARG A 57 14.65 0.98 13.44
N PRO A 58 14.33 2.19 12.93
CA PRO A 58 13.05 2.44 12.28
C PRO A 58 12.97 1.78 10.90
N ILE A 59 11.75 1.64 10.39
CA ILE A 59 11.47 1.29 8.99
C ILE A 59 10.95 2.52 8.26
N HIS A 60 11.37 2.67 7.01
CA HIS A 60 10.81 3.64 6.09
C HIS A 60 9.80 3.00 5.14
N PHE A 61 8.72 3.71 4.86
CA PHE A 61 7.73 3.36 3.84
C PHE A 61 7.41 4.54 2.92
N THR A 62 7.15 4.25 1.65
CA THR A 62 6.53 5.20 0.71
C THR A 62 5.45 4.54 -0.16
N PRO A 63 4.29 5.21 -0.36
CA PRO A 63 3.24 4.79 -1.29
C PRO A 63 3.52 5.18 -2.76
N GLY A 64 4.67 5.81 -3.03
CA GLY A 64 5.08 6.25 -4.36
C GLY A 64 4.79 7.70 -4.68
N SER A 65 4.93 8.01 -5.97
CA SER A 65 4.95 9.37 -6.53
C SER A 65 3.60 9.87 -7.01
N ASP A 66 2.63 8.98 -7.22
CA ASP A 66 1.43 9.31 -7.98
C ASP A 66 0.24 9.68 -7.11
N ALA A 67 -0.56 10.59 -7.66
CA ALA A 67 -1.81 11.07 -7.09
C ALA A 67 -2.94 10.04 -7.20
N PHE A 68 -4.00 10.19 -6.41
CA PHE A 68 -5.20 9.34 -6.50
C PHE A 68 -6.06 9.58 -7.74
N ASN A 69 -5.75 10.60 -8.55
CA ASN A 69 -6.43 10.89 -9.81
C ASN A 69 -5.58 10.55 -11.05
N ALA A 70 -4.36 10.03 -10.85
CA ALA A 70 -3.48 9.65 -11.95
C ALA A 70 -3.96 8.35 -12.63
N GLN A 71 -3.47 8.08 -13.83
CA GLN A 71 -3.73 6.80 -14.52
C GLN A 71 -3.26 5.59 -13.69
N THR A 72 -2.27 5.82 -12.83
CA THR A 72 -1.62 4.87 -11.93
C THR A 72 -2.18 4.90 -10.50
N ALA A 73 -3.27 5.64 -10.26
CA ALA A 73 -3.87 5.80 -8.93
C ALA A 73 -4.17 4.48 -8.21
N GLY A 74 -4.52 3.42 -8.97
CA GLY A 74 -4.73 2.09 -8.42
C GLY A 74 -3.51 1.52 -7.69
N MET A 75 -2.30 1.86 -8.14
CA MET A 75 -1.06 1.43 -7.49
C MET A 75 -0.82 2.18 -6.18
N THR A 76 -0.97 3.50 -6.16
CA THR A 76 -0.87 4.30 -4.92
C THR A 76 -1.88 3.81 -3.88
N LEU A 77 -3.13 3.57 -4.31
CA LEU A 77 -4.19 3.07 -3.42
C LEU A 77 -3.83 1.69 -2.86
N ALA A 78 -3.33 0.77 -3.69
CA ALA A 78 -2.85 -0.53 -3.22
C ALA A 78 -1.70 -0.40 -2.22
N GLY A 79 -0.77 0.54 -2.44
CA GLY A 79 0.30 0.88 -1.51
C GLY A 79 -0.23 1.32 -0.14
N VAL A 80 -1.20 2.24 -0.12
CA VAL A 80 -1.86 2.71 1.10
C VAL A 80 -2.62 1.58 1.82
N ILE A 81 -3.24 0.65 1.09
CA ILE A 81 -3.88 -0.53 1.70
C ILE A 81 -2.84 -1.42 2.38
N CYS A 82 -1.69 -1.63 1.73
CA CYS A 82 -0.60 -2.41 2.32
C CYS A 82 0.02 -1.69 3.53
N LEU A 83 0.07 -0.36 3.52
CA LEU A 83 0.54 0.45 4.65
C LEU A 83 -0.26 0.15 5.94
N ALA A 84 -1.56 -0.10 5.86
CA ALA A 84 -2.36 -0.45 7.05
C ALA A 84 -1.82 -1.73 7.73
N HIS A 85 -1.49 -2.74 6.94
CA HIS A 85 -0.92 -3.99 7.43
C HIS A 85 0.51 -3.79 7.97
N ILE A 86 1.35 -3.05 7.25
CA ILE A 86 2.72 -2.73 7.67
C ILE A 86 2.72 -1.95 8.98
N ALA A 87 1.88 -0.93 9.11
CA ALA A 87 1.74 -0.13 10.32
C ALA A 87 1.26 -0.96 11.51
N SER A 88 0.33 -1.89 11.29
CA SER A 88 -0.13 -2.82 12.34
C SER A 88 1.02 -3.74 12.78
N LEU A 89 1.82 -4.25 11.83
CA LEU A 89 3.02 -5.03 12.14
C LEU A 89 4.02 -4.20 12.96
N CYS A 90 4.37 -3.01 12.51
CA CYS A 90 5.28 -2.12 13.22
C CYS A 90 4.80 -1.82 14.65
N ALA A 91 3.49 -1.55 14.83
CA ALA A 91 2.90 -1.34 16.15
C ALA A 91 3.04 -2.58 17.05
N ARG A 92 2.76 -3.79 16.54
CA ARG A 92 2.89 -5.04 17.30
C ARG A 92 4.32 -5.34 17.74
N TYR A 93 5.30 -5.04 16.88
CA TYR A 93 6.71 -5.29 17.14
C TYR A 93 7.44 -4.08 17.77
N ASP A 94 6.70 -3.03 18.18
CA ASP A 94 7.27 -1.80 18.74
C ASP A 94 8.33 -1.12 17.85
N VAL A 95 8.15 -1.21 16.52
CA VAL A 95 9.02 -0.59 15.52
C VAL A 95 8.49 0.78 15.11
N ARG A 96 9.36 1.80 15.16
CA ARG A 96 9.06 3.13 14.62
C ARG A 96 8.91 3.06 13.10
N LEU A 97 7.76 3.52 12.59
CA LEU A 97 7.46 3.60 11.17
C LEU A 97 7.55 5.06 10.69
N LEU A 98 8.41 5.30 9.70
CA LEU A 98 8.55 6.58 9.00
C LEU A 98 7.85 6.48 7.65
N VAL A 99 7.02 7.46 7.29
CA VAL A 99 6.28 7.48 6.03
C VAL A 99 6.57 8.76 5.28
N SER A 100 7.02 8.64 4.02
CA SER A 100 7.31 9.79 3.17
C SER A 100 6.35 9.88 2.00
N ASN A 101 5.67 11.01 1.87
CA ASN A 101 4.68 11.29 0.82
C ASN A 101 5.18 12.38 -0.13
N ARG A 102 4.97 12.15 -1.42
CA ARG A 102 5.22 13.16 -2.47
C ARG A 102 4.01 14.04 -2.73
N ARG A 103 2.81 13.48 -2.64
CA ARG A 103 1.56 14.16 -3.02
C ARG A 103 0.84 14.69 -1.78
N PRO A 104 0.41 15.97 -1.74
CA PRO A 104 -0.21 16.54 -0.56
C PRO A 104 -1.55 15.87 -0.22
N GLU A 105 -2.28 15.36 -1.20
CA GLU A 105 -3.53 14.63 -1.00
C GLU A 105 -3.34 13.22 -0.42
N VAL A 106 -2.14 12.63 -0.55
CA VAL A 106 -1.82 11.31 0.01
C VAL A 106 -1.48 11.41 1.49
N GLN A 107 -0.92 12.54 1.93
CA GLN A 107 -0.53 12.80 3.32
C GLN A 107 -1.63 12.48 4.34
N PRO A 108 -2.83 13.12 4.31
CA PRO A 108 -3.85 12.88 5.33
C PRO A 108 -4.37 11.44 5.33
N VAL A 109 -4.35 10.77 4.17
CA VAL A 109 -4.78 9.37 4.05
C VAL A 109 -3.78 8.46 4.77
N THR A 110 -2.49 8.64 4.52
CA THR A 110 -1.46 7.84 5.21
C THR A 110 -1.39 8.11 6.71
N GLU A 111 -1.57 9.37 7.14
CA GLU A 111 -1.65 9.72 8.56
C GLU A 111 -2.77 8.96 9.26
N GLU A 112 -3.97 8.98 8.68
CA GLU A 112 -5.14 8.31 9.26
C GLU A 112 -4.98 6.78 9.24
N VAL A 113 -4.47 6.19 8.16
CA VAL A 113 -4.22 4.75 8.08
C VAL A 113 -3.24 4.29 9.16
N VAL A 114 -2.12 5.00 9.33
CA VAL A 114 -1.12 4.64 10.36
C VAL A 114 -1.70 4.84 11.76
N LYS A 115 -2.41 5.95 11.99
CA LYS A 115 -3.07 6.24 13.27
C LYS A 115 -4.07 5.13 13.65
N GLN A 116 -4.93 4.72 12.73
CA GLN A 116 -5.92 3.67 12.96
C GLN A 116 -5.27 2.30 13.20
N ALA A 117 -4.21 1.98 12.47
CA ALA A 117 -3.45 0.75 12.70
C ALA A 117 -2.85 0.70 14.11
N PHE A 118 -2.18 1.78 14.53
CA PHE A 118 -1.62 1.87 15.89
C PHE A 118 -2.71 1.88 16.97
N LEU A 119 -3.85 2.53 16.71
CA LEU A 119 -5.00 2.51 17.62
C LEU A 119 -5.57 1.09 17.79
N THR A 120 -5.75 0.37 16.70
CA THR A 120 -6.33 -0.99 16.68
C THR A 120 -5.43 -1.99 17.42
N GLU A 121 -4.12 -1.81 17.34
CA GLU A 121 -3.13 -2.62 18.07
C GLU A 121 -2.93 -2.16 19.53
N GLY A 122 -3.70 -1.17 20.02
CA GLY A 122 -3.60 -0.66 21.38
C GLY A 122 -2.35 0.17 21.67
N LYS A 123 -1.65 0.63 20.62
CA LYS A 123 -0.37 1.35 20.66
C LYS A 123 -0.53 2.82 20.24
N SER A 124 -1.69 3.44 20.50
CA SER A 124 -1.97 4.83 20.12
C SER A 124 -0.95 5.84 20.67
N GLY A 125 -0.36 5.58 21.85
CA GLY A 125 0.70 6.43 22.42
C GLY A 125 2.04 6.38 21.69
N ALA A 126 2.28 5.36 20.85
CA ALA A 126 3.49 5.24 20.04
C ALA A 126 3.34 5.91 18.65
N TYR A 127 2.12 6.26 18.25
CA TYR A 127 1.88 6.98 17.01
C TYR A 127 2.42 8.41 17.11
N ARG A 128 3.23 8.80 16.12
CA ARG A 128 3.75 10.17 15.98
C ARG A 128 3.33 10.75 14.64
N PRO A 129 2.46 11.77 14.60
CA PRO A 129 2.12 12.46 13.35
C PRO A 129 3.36 12.99 12.61
N THR A 130 4.38 13.42 13.36
CA THR A 130 5.65 13.92 12.81
C THR A 130 6.50 12.87 12.11
N ASP A 131 6.15 11.58 12.18
CA ASP A 131 6.82 10.51 11.42
C ASP A 131 6.20 10.28 10.03
N ILE A 132 5.04 10.87 9.75
CA ILE A 132 4.40 10.88 8.43
C ILE A 132 4.62 12.25 7.80
N ARG A 133 5.38 12.34 6.71
CA ARG A 133 5.84 13.63 6.18
C ARG A 133 5.59 13.77 4.69
N PHE A 134 5.03 14.91 4.33
CA PHE A 134 5.09 15.42 2.96
C PHE A 134 6.41 16.16 2.76
N PHE A 135 7.09 15.92 1.64
CA PHE A 135 8.33 16.62 1.32
C PHE A 135 8.14 17.69 0.24
N SER A 136 7.85 17.26 -0.98
CA SER A 136 7.70 18.14 -2.14
C SER A 136 6.94 17.40 -3.23
N ASP A 137 6.21 18.14 -4.05
CA ASP A 137 5.57 17.60 -5.26
C ASP A 137 6.59 17.41 -6.41
N ASP A 138 7.74 18.09 -6.33
CA ASP A 138 8.86 17.85 -7.22
C ASP A 138 9.54 16.51 -6.93
N GLN A 139 9.75 15.71 -7.98
CA GLN A 139 10.21 14.33 -7.85
C GLN A 139 11.62 14.21 -7.27
N PHE A 140 12.56 15.06 -7.69
CA PHE A 140 13.94 14.98 -7.21
C PHE A 140 14.08 15.54 -5.81
N ALA A 141 13.33 16.60 -5.49
CA ALA A 141 13.25 17.11 -4.13
C ALA A 141 12.65 16.07 -3.17
N TYR A 142 11.57 15.39 -3.59
CA TYR A 142 10.98 14.28 -2.84
C TYR A 142 12.00 13.15 -2.63
N ALA A 143 12.62 12.68 -3.71
CA ALA A 143 13.60 11.60 -3.65
C ALA A 143 14.77 11.94 -2.72
N SER A 144 15.31 13.16 -2.81
CA SER A 144 16.38 13.63 -1.92
C SER A 144 15.94 13.69 -0.46
N GLY A 145 14.71 14.12 -0.20
CA GLY A 145 14.12 14.13 1.15
C GLY A 145 14.03 12.73 1.74
N VAL A 146 13.56 11.75 0.96
CA VAL A 146 13.49 10.34 1.37
C VAL A 146 14.87 9.76 1.67
N VAL A 147 15.87 9.98 0.80
CA VAL A 147 17.26 9.57 1.07
C VAL A 147 17.76 10.19 2.37
N GLY A 148 17.46 11.48 2.58
CA GLY A 148 17.79 12.19 3.82
C GLY A 148 17.19 11.55 5.07
N VAL A 149 15.93 11.11 5.00
CA VAL A 149 15.27 10.37 6.10
C VAL A 149 15.93 9.02 6.34
N ILE A 150 16.10 8.21 5.29
CA ILE A 150 16.66 6.85 5.38
C ILE A 150 18.06 6.89 6.01
N SER A 151 18.91 7.80 5.52
CA SER A 151 20.28 7.97 6.00
C SER A 151 20.32 8.61 7.39
N GLY A 152 19.56 9.69 7.61
CA GLY A 152 19.57 10.42 8.88
C GLY A 152 19.00 9.63 10.06
N GLU A 153 17.94 8.85 9.84
CA GLU A 153 17.29 8.04 10.88
C GLU A 153 17.89 6.63 10.96
N ASN A 154 18.89 6.32 10.11
CA ASN A 154 19.49 5.00 10.00
C ASN A 154 18.42 3.91 9.93
N THR A 155 17.55 3.92 8.92
CA THR A 155 16.46 2.92 8.86
C THR A 155 17.01 1.51 8.62
N ALA A 156 16.37 0.48 9.18
CA ALA A 156 16.72 -0.92 8.98
C ALA A 156 16.28 -1.46 7.60
N ALA A 157 15.17 -0.94 7.08
CA ALA A 157 14.61 -1.31 5.79
C ALA A 157 13.82 -0.16 5.17
N ASN A 158 13.78 -0.13 3.85
CA ASN A 158 12.94 0.74 3.04
C ASN A 158 11.90 -0.11 2.30
N ILE A 159 10.61 0.20 2.47
CA ILE A 159 9.50 -0.50 1.84
C ILE A 159 8.82 0.45 0.85
N MET A 160 8.75 0.03 -0.40
CA MET A 160 8.16 0.80 -1.49
C MET A 160 7.04 -0.02 -2.12
N LEU A 161 5.78 0.41 -1.94
CA LEU A 161 4.60 -0.16 -2.61
C LEU A 161 3.74 0.94 -3.25
N GLY A 162 3.57 0.93 -4.58
CA GLY A 162 2.91 2.02 -5.31
C GLY A 162 3.48 2.27 -6.70
N GLY A 163 3.15 3.44 -7.27
CA GLY A 163 3.73 3.93 -8.52
C GLY A 163 5.04 4.65 -8.27
N PHE A 164 6.16 4.11 -8.77
CA PHE A 164 7.50 4.64 -8.53
C PHE A 164 8.23 5.06 -9.79
N TYR A 165 9.03 6.12 -9.71
CA TYR A 165 10.00 6.47 -10.77
C TYR A 165 11.41 6.71 -10.19
N ALA A 166 11.85 7.97 -10.07
CA ALA A 166 13.22 8.31 -9.65
C ALA A 166 13.55 7.79 -8.24
N GLU A 167 12.55 7.72 -7.38
CA GLU A 167 12.66 7.18 -6.04
C GLU A 167 13.01 5.69 -5.99
N SER A 168 12.85 4.96 -7.11
CA SER A 168 13.28 3.54 -7.23
C SER A 168 14.80 3.37 -7.29
N LEU A 169 15.55 4.47 -7.50
CA LEU A 169 17.01 4.45 -7.58
C LEU A 169 17.69 4.56 -6.20
N MET A 170 16.90 4.60 -5.12
CA MET A 170 17.36 4.57 -3.73
C MET A 170 17.58 3.15 -3.23
#